data_AF-A0A7L4P8G8-F1
#
_entry.id   AF-A0A7L4P8G8-F1
#
_cell.length_a   1.000
_cell.length_b   1.000
_cell.length_c   1.000
_cell.angle_alpha   90.00
_cell.angle_beta   90.00
_cell.angle_gamma   90.00
#
_symmetry.space_group_name_H-M   'P 1'
#
loop_
_entity.id
_entity.type
_entity.pdbx_description
1 polymer ?
#
loop_
_entity_poly.entity_id
_entity_poly.type
_entity_poly.pdbx_seq_one_letter_code
_entity_poly.pdbx_strand_id
1 'polypeptide(L)'
;MLTAIETIKTLACNAAYLHDMGFPYYVLVSHITNLQVGSLPVDIARRSVQIVGALEMFYRDAKILEIGEGTNDMKLCIEEKRF
;
A
#
# COMPACT_ATOMS: atom_id res chain seq x y z
N MET A 1 -11.15 1.10 -9.87
CA MET A 1 -10.74 0.01 -8.96
C MET A 1 -9.63 -0.80 -9.61
N LEU A 2 -9.83 -1.30 -10.84
CA LEU A 2 -8.79 -2.03 -11.59
C LEU A 2 -7.46 -1.26 -11.73
N THR A 3 -7.53 0.03 -12.11
CA THR A 3 -6.34 0.89 -12.26
C THR A 3 -5.49 0.93 -11.00
N ALA A 4 -6.10 1.18 -9.84
CA ALA A 4 -5.40 1.22 -8.55
C ALA A 4 -4.74 -0.13 -8.20
N ILE A 5 -5.39 -1.25 -8.51
CA ILE A 5 -4.82 -2.59 -8.30
C ILE A 5 -3.57 -2.78 -9.17
N GLU A 6 -3.64 -2.43 -10.45
CA GLU A 6 -2.50 -2.49 -11.37
C GLU A 6 -1.37 -1.54 -10.92
N THR A 7 -1.69 -0.35 -10.41
CA THR A 7 -0.69 0.59 -9.87
C THR A 7 0.04 0.00 -8.66
N ILE A 8 -0.68 -0.60 -7.71
CA ILE A 8 -0.06 -1.24 -6.54
C ILE A 8 0.83 -2.40 -6.96
N LYS A 9 0.35 -3.24 -7.88
CA LYS A 9 1.08 -4.41 -8.37
C LYS A 9 2.38 -3.98 -9.07
N THR A 10 2.31 -2.96 -9.93
CA THR A 10 3.48 -2.43 -10.62
C THR A 10 4.47 -1.78 -9.66
N LEU A 11 4.01 -1.04 -8.65
CA LEU A 11 4.88 -0.50 -7.59
C LEU A 11 5.60 -1.60 -6.80
N ALA A 12 4.87 -2.65 -6.39
CA ALA A 12 5.45 -3.79 -5.68
C ALA A 12 6.50 -4.53 -6.52
N CYS A 13 6.20 -4.81 -7.79
CA CYS A 13 7.16 -5.42 -8.70
C CYS A 13 8.38 -4.53 -8.93
N ASN A 14 8.19 -3.21 -9.05
CA ASN A 14 9.28 -2.27 -9.22
C ASN A 14 10.17 -2.19 -7.97
N ALA A 15 9.59 -2.18 -6.77
CA ALA A 15 10.34 -2.20 -5.52
C ALA A 15 11.20 -3.47 -5.39
N ALA A 16 10.63 -4.65 -5.73
CA ALA A 16 11.37 -5.91 -5.76
C ALA A 16 12.50 -5.88 -6.78
N TYR A 17 12.23 -5.38 -7.99
CA TYR A 17 13.24 -5.24 -9.04
C TYR A 17 14.42 -4.35 -8.60
N LEU A 18 14.15 -3.21 -7.97
CA LEU A 18 15.19 -2.31 -7.46
C LEU A 18 16.00 -2.93 -6.32
N HIS A 19 15.36 -3.75 -5.48
CA HIS A 19 16.03 -4.52 -4.44
C HIS A 19 16.98 -5.56 -5.04
N ASP A 20 16.53 -6.32 -6.04
CA ASP A 20 17.34 -7.35 -6.70
C ASP A 20 18.54 -6.75 -7.46
N MET A 21 18.39 -5.53 -7.99
CA MET A 21 19.48 -4.79 -8.63
C MET A 21 20.43 -4.09 -7.66
N GLY A 22 20.13 -4.08 -6.35
CA GLY A 22 20.99 -3.48 -5.32
C GLY A 22 21.03 -1.94 -5.34
N PHE A 23 20.03 -1.27 -5.93
CA PHE A 23 20.00 0.18 -5.97
C PHE A 23 19.71 0.79 -4.60
N PRO A 24 20.49 1.77 -4.10
CA PRO A 24 20.31 2.31 -2.74
C PRO A 24 18.95 2.99 -2.49
N TYR A 25 18.24 3.38 -3.55
CA TYR A 25 16.92 4.01 -3.48
C TYR A 25 15.78 3.01 -3.24
N TYR A 26 16.04 1.69 -3.24
CA TYR A 26 14.99 0.67 -3.05
C TYR A 26 14.22 0.87 -1.73
N VAL A 27 14.90 1.33 -0.67
CA VAL A 27 14.31 1.57 0.66
C VAL A 27 13.24 2.67 0.59
N LEU A 28 13.47 3.71 -0.20
CA LEU A 28 12.49 4.79 -0.37
C LEU A 28 11.27 4.27 -1.14
N VAL A 29 11.51 3.57 -2.25
CA VAL A 29 10.43 3.04 -3.10
C VAL A 29 9.61 1.99 -2.36
N SER A 30 10.23 1.16 -1.52
CA SER A 30 9.52 0.17 -0.71
C SER A 30 8.66 0.83 0.38
N HIS A 31 9.12 1.91 1.02
CA HIS A 31 8.32 2.68 1.97
C HIS A 31 7.10 3.33 1.30
N ILE A 32 7.30 4.00 0.16
CA ILE A 32 6.20 4.61 -0.62
C ILE A 32 5.20 3.55 -1.05
N THR A 33 5.69 2.42 -1.56
CA THR A 33 4.83 1.30 -1.98
C THR A 33 4.01 0.77 -0.80
N ASN A 34 4.62 0.63 0.38
CA ASN A 34 3.95 0.16 1.58
C ASN A 34 2.87 1.15 2.05
N LEU A 35 3.11 2.46 1.97
CA LEU A 35 2.10 3.49 2.24
C LEU A 35 0.88 3.33 1.32
N GLN A 36 1.11 3.19 0.01
CA GLN A 36 0.04 3.04 -0.98
C GLN A 36 -0.74 1.72 -0.81
N VAL A 37 -0.05 0.63 -0.44
CA VAL A 37 -0.66 -0.66 -0.10
C VAL A 37 -1.49 -0.58 1.19
N GLY A 38 -1.18 0.33 2.11
CA GLY A 38 -2.00 0.55 3.31
C GLY A 38 -3.36 1.17 2.97
N SER A 39 -3.39 2.20 2.12
CA SER A 39 -4.60 3.02 1.91
C SER A 39 -5.55 2.47 0.84
N LEU A 40 -5.01 2.06 -0.31
CA LEU A 40 -5.80 1.75 -1.50
C LEU A 40 -6.67 0.48 -1.36
N PRO A 41 -6.20 -0.63 -0.77
CA PRO A 41 -7.02 -1.83 -0.58
C PRO A 41 -8.22 -1.58 0.35
N VAL A 42 -8.07 -0.74 1.37
CA VAL A 42 -9.16 -0.36 2.29
C VAL A 42 -10.26 0.37 1.52
N ASP A 43 -9.89 1.31 0.65
CA ASP A 43 -10.85 2.03 -0.20
C ASP A 43 -11.54 1.12 -1.22
N ILE A 44 -10.80 0.19 -1.80
CA ILE A 44 -11.33 -0.80 -2.75
C ILE A 44 -12.31 -1.72 -2.01
N ALA A 45 -11.92 -2.29 -0.89
CA ALA A 45 -12.77 -3.19 -0.10
C ALA A 45 -14.04 -2.49 0.39
N ARG A 46 -13.92 -1.24 0.86
CA ARG A 46 -15.08 -0.42 1.26
C ARG A 46 -16.08 -0.22 0.12
N ARG A 47 -15.61 0.11 -1.08
CA ARG A 47 -16.48 0.28 -2.26
C ARG A 47 -17.08 -1.07 -2.69
N SER A 48 -16.32 -2.15 -2.61
CA SER A 48 -16.82 -3.49 -2.92
C SER A 48 -17.94 -3.92 -1.97
N VAL A 49 -17.81 -3.63 -0.67
CA VAL A 49 -18.88 -3.84 0.32
C VAL A 49 -20.12 -3.01 -0.03
N GLN A 50 -19.96 -1.74 -0.43
CA GLN A 50 -21.09 -0.89 -0.81
C GLN A 50 -21.84 -1.41 -2.05
N ILE A 51 -21.15 -2.04 -2.99
CA ILE A 51 -21.76 -2.56 -4.22
C ILE A 51 -22.39 -3.95 -4.01
N VAL A 52 -21.69 -4.84 -3.29
CA VAL A 52 -22.04 -6.27 -3.22
C VAL A 52 -22.64 -6.68 -1.86
N GLY A 53 -22.39 -5.92 -0.79
CA GLY A 53 -22.88 -6.18 0.56
C GLY A 53 -22.17 -7.29 1.34
N ALA A 54 -21.59 -8.29 0.68
CA ALA A 54 -21.08 -9.53 1.31
C ALA A 54 -19.54 -9.67 1.35
N LEU A 55 -18.78 -8.57 1.36
CA LEU A 55 -17.30 -8.58 1.29
C LEU A 55 -16.61 -8.01 2.54
N GLU A 56 -17.32 -7.96 3.67
CA GLU A 56 -16.85 -7.41 4.96
C GLU A 56 -15.53 -8.02 5.47
N MET A 57 -15.29 -9.31 5.20
CA MET A 57 -14.05 -10.00 5.58
C MET A 57 -12.83 -9.31 4.98
N PHE A 58 -12.85 -9.01 3.67
CA PHE A 58 -11.73 -8.37 2.99
C PHE A 58 -11.49 -6.94 3.47
N TYR A 59 -12.55 -6.24 3.88
CA TYR A 59 -12.40 -4.91 4.46
C TYR A 59 -11.72 -4.96 5.83
N ARG A 60 -12.10 -5.92 6.68
CA ARG A 60 -11.47 -6.13 7.99
C ARG A 60 -10.00 -6.49 7.85
N ASP A 61 -9.67 -7.41 6.95
CA ASP A 61 -8.28 -7.82 6.72
C ASP A 61 -7.44 -6.71 6.09
N ALA A 62 -8.00 -5.94 5.15
CA ALA A 62 -7.30 -4.81 4.54
C ALA A 62 -6.92 -3.74 5.59
N LYS A 63 -7.69 -3.58 6.66
CA LYS A 63 -7.47 -2.52 7.65
C LYS A 63 -6.18 -2.71 8.45
N ILE A 64 -5.70 -3.95 8.62
CA ILE A 64 -4.45 -4.20 9.35
C ILE A 64 -3.23 -3.66 8.61
N LEU A 65 -3.31 -3.53 7.28
CA LEU A 65 -2.21 -3.06 6.43
C LEU A 65 -1.84 -1.60 6.71
N GLU A 66 -2.75 -0.80 7.25
CA GLU A 66 -2.46 0.59 7.65
C GLU A 66 -1.61 0.68 8.93
N ILE A 67 -1.46 -0.41 9.68
CA ILE A 67 -0.83 -0.44 11.01
C ILE A 67 0.37 -1.39 11.07
N GLY A 68 0.27 -2.59 10.47
CA GLY A 68 1.13 -3.73 10.75
C GLY A 68 2.64 -3.50 10.51
N GLU A 69 2.99 -2.84 9.41
CA GLU A 69 4.40 -2.61 9.00
C GLU A 69 4.83 -1.16 9.25
N GLY A 70 4.38 -0.58 10.36
CA GLY A 70 4.45 0.85 10.65
C GLY A 70 3.20 1.57 10.18
N THR A 71 2.66 2.42 11.05
CA THR A 71 1.43 3.16 10.75
C THR A 71 1.62 4.12 9.60
N ASN A 72 0.56 4.35 8.80
CA ASN A 72 0.60 5.32 7.70
C ASN A 72 1.05 6.71 8.18
N ASP A 73 0.65 7.14 9.38
CA ASP A 73 1.06 8.43 9.95
C ASP A 73 2.57 8.50 10.23
N MET A 74 3.16 7.41 10.72
CA MET A 74 4.61 7.34 10.96
C MET A 74 5.38 7.34 9.64
N LYS A 75 4.87 6.64 8.62
CA LYS A 75 5.46 6.62 7.28
C LYS A 75 5.43 8.00 6.63
N LEU A 76 4.30 8.72 6.74
CA LEU A 76 4.17 10.11 6.28
C LEU A 76 5.15 11.04 7.01
N CYS A 77 5.29 10.90 8.33
CA CYS A 77 6.23 11.72 9.12
C CYS A 77 7.69 11.47 8.71
N ILE A 78 8.05 10.23 8.34
CA ILE A 78 9.39 9.89 7.83
C ILE A 78 9.61 10.51 6.44
N GLU A 79 8.60 10.50 5.56
CA GLU A 79 8.68 11.15 4.25
C GLU A 79 8.83 12.66 4.39
N GLU A 80 8.02 13.30 5.22
CA GLU A 80 8.00 14.76 5.40
C GLU A 80 9.31 15.30 6.00
N LYS A 81 9.97 14.54 6.89
CA LYS A 81 11.26 14.90 7.48
C LYS A 81 12.46 14.69 6.55
N ARG A 82 12.26 14.04 5.39
CA ARG A 82 13.34 13.68 4.46
C ARG A 82 13.48 14.67 3.30
N PHE A 83 12.50 15.55 3.11
CA PHE A 83 12.53 16.71 2.22
C PHE A 83 12.85 17.98 3.01
#